data_AF-A0A517I3Y7-F1
#
_entry.id   AF-A0A517I3Y7-F1
#
_cell.length_a   1.000
_cell.length_b   1.000
_cell.length_c   1.000
_cell.angle_alpha   90.00
_cell.angle_beta   90.00
_cell.angle_gamma   90.00
#
_symmetry.space_group_name_H-M   'P 1'
#
loop_
_entity.id
_entity.type
_entity.pdbx_description
1 polymer ?
#
loop_
_entity_poly.entity_id
_entity_poly.type
_entity_poly.pdbx_seq_one_letter_code
_entity_poly.pdbx_strand_id
1 'polypeptide(L)'
;MISSLRTCLLVMMVSTLFVTGCAQSGKVSDDMKDHIETELGAVEKVTVMSTDGQEVLLDSRLFLQELSRQGQDLQISSEPLKQADVRFTLVLYRTQQAPLVVTVGESASEFGGNTYRGAGASYFYQWVNKLTGKGVLSQKIQSVRLAAEDLGQARVLNESEAEYIRKVMGSAVPELDSRSKQYPLYPNYRMRINSADKPVEVAILTPTLIAVPFGRETFFFHVEGSLFSRLTEWMPPSNRKEDRFDPLFKSTQIRITANGAMNVQDTELDVTQTTIEQGIAHQSVRLLKNGDPLNVPPKNPGSKQYELHFFVNDTVQRIELYPRYFKYDQTWYIHDELAENEWKLFQSLRK
;
A
#
# COMPACT_ATOMS: atom_id res chain seq x y z
N MET A 1 -1.55 -10.06 -44.48
CA MET A 1 -1.89 -9.00 -43.50
C MET A 1 -0.82 -8.98 -42.43
N ILE A 2 -0.15 -7.84 -42.36
CA ILE A 2 1.10 -7.58 -41.64
C ILE A 2 0.71 -6.92 -40.32
N SER A 3 0.93 -7.57 -39.18
CA SER A 3 0.94 -6.95 -37.85
C SER A 3 1.45 -7.93 -36.78
N SER A 4 2.66 -8.47 -36.94
CA SER A 4 3.31 -9.22 -35.85
C SER A 4 4.82 -9.00 -35.71
N LEU A 5 5.45 -8.20 -36.59
CA LEU A 5 6.89 -7.88 -36.48
C LEU A 5 7.18 -6.60 -35.67
N ARG A 6 6.23 -5.67 -35.55
CA ARG A 6 6.44 -4.41 -34.79
C ARG A 6 6.42 -4.60 -33.27
N THR A 7 5.72 -5.61 -32.77
CA THR A 7 5.61 -5.86 -31.32
C THR A 7 6.80 -6.65 -30.76
N CYS A 8 7.43 -7.52 -31.58
CA CYS A 8 8.66 -8.22 -31.18
C CYS A 8 9.92 -7.34 -31.26
N LEU A 9 9.93 -6.33 -32.14
CA LEU A 9 11.06 -5.40 -32.25
C LEU A 9 11.18 -4.44 -31.07
N LEU A 10 10.08 -4.15 -30.36
CA LEU A 10 10.08 -3.23 -29.21
C LEU A 10 10.53 -3.91 -27.91
N VAL A 11 10.34 -5.23 -27.79
CA VAL A 11 10.81 -6.02 -26.63
C VAL A 11 12.28 -6.43 -26.77
N MET A 12 12.81 -6.55 -28.00
CA MET A 12 14.26 -6.78 -28.21
C MET A 12 15.12 -5.50 -28.24
N MET A 13 14.55 -4.32 -28.44
CA MET A 13 15.34 -3.07 -28.43
C MET A 13 15.71 -2.56 -27.03
N VAL A 14 15.07 -3.07 -25.96
CA VAL A 14 15.45 -2.74 -24.58
C VAL A 14 16.62 -3.62 -24.09
N SER A 15 17.01 -4.66 -24.84
CA SER A 15 18.09 -5.59 -24.47
C SER A 15 19.44 -5.35 -25.17
N THR A 16 19.57 -4.39 -26.09
CA THR A 16 20.82 -4.15 -26.84
C THR A 16 21.22 -2.67 -27.00
N LEU A 17 20.87 -1.81 -26.04
CA LEU A 17 21.53 -0.52 -25.85
C LEU A 17 22.41 -0.57 -24.60
N PHE A 18 23.34 -1.53 -24.56
CA PHE A 18 24.62 -1.32 -23.91
C PHE A 18 25.37 -0.29 -24.75
N VAL A 19 25.05 0.99 -24.55
CA VAL A 19 25.99 2.04 -24.92
C VAL A 19 27.15 1.88 -23.95
N THR A 20 28.21 1.25 -24.43
CA THR A 20 29.56 1.40 -23.89
C THR A 20 29.90 2.89 -23.94
N GLY A 21 29.51 3.63 -22.91
CA GLY A 21 30.12 4.91 -22.60
C GLY A 21 31.56 4.61 -22.22
N CYS A 22 32.51 5.11 -23.01
CA CYS A 22 33.89 5.20 -22.57
C CYS A 22 33.91 6.08 -21.32
N ALA A 23 33.85 5.45 -20.15
CA ALA A 23 34.20 6.09 -18.89
C ALA A 23 35.64 6.59 -19.06
N GLN A 24 35.80 7.90 -19.14
CA GLN A 24 37.10 8.54 -19.10
C GLN A 24 37.73 8.11 -17.78
N SER A 25 38.89 7.45 -17.85
CA SER A 25 39.59 6.87 -16.69
C SER A 25 40.18 7.98 -15.80
N GLY A 26 39.32 8.73 -15.13
CA GLY A 26 39.65 9.52 -13.95
C GLY A 26 39.32 8.69 -12.72
N LYS A 27 40.15 8.77 -11.68
CA LYS A 27 39.92 8.11 -10.38
C LYS A 27 38.45 8.26 -9.97
N VAL A 28 37.75 7.14 -9.85
CA VAL A 28 36.40 7.06 -9.30
C VAL A 28 36.47 7.56 -7.86
N SER A 29 35.81 8.68 -7.57
CA SER A 29 35.56 9.12 -6.19
C SER A 29 34.58 8.13 -5.56
N ASP A 30 34.86 7.68 -4.34
CA ASP A 30 33.97 6.80 -3.56
C ASP A 30 32.65 7.50 -3.15
N ASP A 31 32.52 8.81 -3.43
CA ASP A 31 31.38 9.62 -3.06
C ASP A 31 30.37 9.73 -4.23
N MET A 32 29.13 9.24 -4.00
CA MET A 32 28.01 9.39 -4.94
C MET A 32 27.74 10.86 -5.24
N LYS A 33 28.00 11.76 -4.29
CA LYS A 33 27.84 13.20 -4.47
C LYS A 33 28.70 13.72 -5.62
N ASP A 34 30.00 13.41 -5.62
CA ASP A 34 30.93 13.89 -6.65
C ASP A 34 30.56 13.30 -8.01
N HIS A 35 30.12 12.04 -8.06
CA HIS A 35 29.70 11.39 -9.31
C HIS A 35 28.39 11.97 -9.86
N ILE A 36 27.39 12.16 -8.99
CA ILE A 36 26.09 12.74 -9.35
C ILE A 36 26.27 14.21 -9.74
N GLU A 37 26.96 15.04 -8.95
CA GLU A 37 27.19 16.46 -9.28
C GLU A 37 28.03 16.65 -10.56
N THR A 38 28.98 15.76 -10.85
CA THR A 38 29.77 15.80 -12.10
C THR A 38 28.96 15.32 -13.32
N GLU A 39 28.03 14.38 -13.14
CA GLU A 39 27.16 13.87 -14.22
C GLU A 39 25.84 14.64 -14.39
N LEU A 40 25.46 15.44 -13.39
CA LEU A 40 24.32 16.35 -13.42
C LEU A 40 24.66 17.55 -14.30
N GLY A 41 24.44 17.42 -15.61
CA GLY A 41 24.26 18.58 -16.48
C GLY A 41 23.03 19.41 -16.08
N ALA A 42 22.46 20.16 -17.02
CA ALA A 42 21.18 20.84 -16.78
C ALA A 42 20.05 19.80 -16.65
N VAL A 43 19.52 19.60 -15.43
CA VAL A 43 18.36 18.73 -15.17
C VAL A 43 17.07 19.46 -15.56
N GLU A 44 16.29 18.86 -16.45
CA GLU A 44 15.00 19.39 -16.90
C GLU A 44 13.86 19.03 -15.96
N LYS A 45 13.82 17.76 -15.56
CA LYS A 45 12.82 17.23 -14.63
C LYS A 45 13.33 16.00 -13.92
N VAL A 46 12.81 15.76 -12.72
CA VAL A 46 13.12 14.59 -11.91
C VAL A 46 11.84 13.82 -11.64
N THR A 47 11.85 12.52 -11.87
CA THR A 47 10.70 11.65 -11.61
C THR A 47 11.10 10.43 -10.80
N VAL A 48 10.13 9.86 -10.10
CA VAL A 48 10.26 8.57 -9.44
C VAL A 48 9.25 7.62 -10.06
N MET A 49 9.74 6.49 -10.52
CA MET A 49 8.94 5.40 -11.06
C MET A 49 8.79 4.29 -10.02
N SER A 50 7.56 3.90 -9.72
CA SER A 50 7.26 2.74 -8.89
C SER A 50 7.68 1.45 -9.59
N THR A 51 7.75 0.37 -8.83
CA THR A 51 7.98 -0.99 -9.37
C THR A 51 6.86 -1.51 -10.26
N ASP A 52 5.69 -0.85 -10.29
CA ASP A 52 4.56 -1.17 -11.17
C ASP A 52 4.39 -0.18 -12.35
N GLY A 53 5.40 0.68 -12.57
CA GLY A 53 5.47 1.60 -13.70
C GLY A 53 4.67 2.90 -13.54
N GLN A 54 4.23 3.26 -12.33
CA GLN A 54 3.67 4.58 -12.05
C GLN A 54 4.80 5.61 -11.93
N GLU A 55 4.76 6.68 -12.71
CA GLU A 55 5.72 7.78 -12.63
C GLU A 55 5.13 8.97 -11.86
N VAL A 56 5.94 9.56 -10.99
CA VAL A 56 5.59 10.74 -10.19
C VAL A 56 6.65 11.81 -10.42
N LEU A 57 6.22 12.99 -10.86
CA LEU A 57 7.09 14.15 -10.98
C LEU A 57 7.42 14.70 -9.59
N LEU A 58 8.71 14.90 -9.32
CA LEU A 58 9.19 15.56 -8.11
C LEU A 58 9.38 17.06 -8.34
N ASP A 59 9.27 17.84 -7.26
CA ASP A 59 9.69 19.23 -7.26
C ASP A 59 11.21 19.30 -7.48
N SER A 60 11.60 19.65 -8.70
CA SER A 60 13.00 19.62 -9.14
C SER A 60 13.85 20.66 -8.39
N ARG A 61 13.27 21.78 -7.95
CA ARG A 61 13.99 22.80 -7.17
C ARG A 61 14.30 22.27 -5.79
N LEU A 62 13.30 21.71 -5.11
CA LEU A 62 13.48 21.11 -3.79
C LEU A 62 14.47 19.94 -3.86
N PHE A 63 14.32 19.07 -4.87
CA PHE A 63 15.20 17.94 -5.09
C PHE A 63 16.66 18.37 -5.24
N LEU A 64 16.96 19.28 -6.17
CA LEU A 64 18.35 19.72 -6.43
C LEU A 64 18.95 20.45 -5.21
N GLN A 65 18.15 21.20 -4.47
CA GLN A 65 18.61 21.88 -3.25
C GLN A 65 19.02 20.89 -2.15
N GLU A 66 18.25 19.82 -1.96
CA GLU A 66 18.50 18.83 -0.90
C GLU A 66 19.47 17.72 -1.32
N LEU A 67 19.66 17.50 -2.63
CA LEU A 67 20.52 16.45 -3.18
C LEU A 67 21.98 16.55 -2.70
N SER A 68 22.52 17.76 -2.59
CA SER A 68 23.90 18.01 -2.11
C SER A 68 24.20 17.49 -0.71
N ARG A 69 23.16 17.20 0.08
CA ARG A 69 23.25 16.61 1.43
C ARG A 69 23.14 15.09 1.43
N GLN A 70 22.83 14.50 0.27
CA GLN A 70 22.69 13.06 0.11
C GLN A 70 24.00 12.48 -0.44
N GLY A 71 24.34 11.24 -0.06
CA GLY A 71 25.53 10.55 -0.56
C GLY A 71 26.68 10.39 0.42
N GLN A 72 26.59 10.96 1.62
CA GLN A 72 27.55 10.70 2.70
C GLN A 72 27.45 9.25 3.19
N ASP A 73 28.56 8.69 3.70
CA ASP A 73 28.62 7.34 4.29
C ASP A 73 28.17 6.21 3.33
N LEU A 74 28.51 6.35 2.05
CA LEU A 74 28.32 5.32 1.03
C LEU A 74 29.58 4.49 0.83
N GLN A 75 29.37 3.21 0.55
CA GLN A 75 30.42 2.26 0.25
C GLN A 75 30.05 1.47 -0.99
N ILE A 76 30.99 1.36 -1.92
CA ILE A 76 30.82 0.50 -3.10
C ILE A 76 30.79 -0.96 -2.63
N SER A 77 29.76 -1.67 -3.05
CA SER A 77 29.55 -3.09 -2.76
C SER A 77 29.75 -3.90 -4.04
N SER A 78 30.41 -5.06 -3.91
CA SER A 78 30.50 -6.05 -4.98
C SER A 78 29.21 -6.86 -5.16
N GLU A 79 28.27 -6.77 -4.23
CA GLU A 79 26.99 -7.48 -4.29
C GLU A 79 25.91 -6.62 -4.97
N PRO A 80 25.40 -7.04 -6.15
CA PRO A 80 24.42 -6.26 -6.90
C PRO A 80 23.11 -6.08 -6.14
N LEU A 81 22.37 -5.01 -6.44
CA LEU A 81 21.04 -4.80 -5.89
C LEU A 81 20.06 -5.82 -6.48
N LYS A 82 19.45 -6.66 -5.64
CA LYS A 82 18.49 -7.66 -6.12
C LYS A 82 17.18 -6.97 -6.50
N GLN A 83 16.55 -7.43 -7.57
CA GLN A 83 15.26 -6.90 -8.03
C GLN A 83 14.15 -6.97 -6.96
N ALA A 84 14.22 -7.92 -6.02
CA ALA A 84 13.27 -8.04 -4.90
C ALA A 84 13.40 -6.90 -3.87
N ASP A 85 14.57 -6.28 -3.79
CA ASP A 85 14.90 -5.23 -2.82
C ASP A 85 14.64 -3.82 -3.37
N VAL A 86 14.47 -3.71 -4.69
CA VAL A 86 14.11 -2.45 -5.37
C VAL A 86 12.74 -1.98 -4.89
N ARG A 87 12.67 -0.69 -4.51
CA ARG A 87 11.46 0.02 -4.09
C ARG A 87 10.98 1.00 -5.15
N PHE A 88 11.89 1.76 -5.75
CA PHE A 88 11.59 2.68 -6.83
C PHE A 88 12.82 2.95 -7.73
N THR A 89 12.57 3.53 -8.90
CA THR A 89 13.57 3.99 -9.85
C THR A 89 13.50 5.50 -9.97
N LEU A 90 14.56 6.21 -9.59
CA LEU A 90 14.67 7.65 -9.76
C LEU A 90 15.25 7.95 -11.15
N VAL A 91 14.60 8.83 -11.90
CA VAL A 91 14.98 9.21 -13.26
C VAL A 91 15.21 10.72 -13.33
N LEU A 92 16.42 11.12 -13.68
CA LEU A 92 16.81 12.51 -13.87
C LEU A 92 16.96 12.79 -15.36
N TYR A 93 16.02 13.54 -15.92
CA TYR A 93 16.03 13.92 -17.34
C TYR A 93 16.95 15.12 -17.52
N ARG A 94 17.89 15.02 -18.47
CA ARG A 94 18.95 16.02 -18.70
C ARG A 94 18.76 16.70 -20.07
N THR A 95 18.96 18.01 -20.14
CA THR A 95 18.94 18.78 -21.39
C THR A 95 20.09 18.31 -22.27
N GLN A 96 19.79 17.52 -23.32
CA GLN A 96 20.74 17.02 -24.32
C GLN A 96 21.63 15.82 -23.91
N GLN A 97 21.31 15.13 -22.81
CA GLN A 97 21.99 13.88 -22.44
C GLN A 97 20.97 12.78 -22.15
N ALA A 98 21.39 11.52 -22.19
CA ALA A 98 20.55 10.40 -21.75
C ALA A 98 20.11 10.62 -20.29
N PRO A 99 18.92 10.19 -19.87
CA PRO A 99 18.52 10.28 -18.47
C PRO A 99 19.51 9.55 -17.56
N LEU A 100 19.79 10.11 -16.38
CA LEU A 100 20.47 9.36 -15.32
C LEU A 100 19.41 8.56 -14.56
N VAL A 101 19.65 7.26 -14.42
CA VAL A 101 18.74 6.33 -13.77
C VAL A 101 19.42 5.78 -12.52
N VAL A 102 18.73 5.90 -11.38
CA VAL A 102 19.18 5.36 -10.10
C VAL A 102 18.12 4.38 -9.60
N THR A 103 18.51 3.13 -9.43
CA THR A 103 17.66 2.11 -8.81
C THR A 103 17.82 2.19 -7.29
N VAL A 104 16.73 2.26 -6.54
CA VAL A 104 16.78 2.50 -5.09
C VAL A 104 16.06 1.39 -4.33
N GLY A 105 16.77 0.80 -3.38
CA GLY A 105 16.24 -0.06 -2.32
C GLY A 105 16.41 0.59 -0.94
N GLU A 106 15.87 -0.04 0.10
CA GLU A 106 15.87 0.53 1.47
C GLU A 106 17.27 0.75 2.08
N SER A 107 18.25 -0.04 1.64
CA SER A 107 19.61 -0.05 2.19
C SER A 107 20.71 -0.05 1.13
N ALA A 108 20.32 0.15 -0.14
CA ALA A 108 21.23 0.11 -1.26
C ALA A 108 20.67 0.90 -2.46
N SER A 109 21.56 1.51 -3.22
CA SER A 109 21.23 2.21 -4.46
C SER A 109 22.19 1.76 -5.56
N GLU A 110 21.71 1.67 -6.79
CA GLU A 110 22.53 1.30 -7.96
C GLU A 110 22.47 2.40 -9.01
N PHE A 111 23.64 2.88 -9.43
CA PHE A 111 23.80 3.80 -10.55
C PHE A 111 25.20 3.63 -11.16
N GLY A 112 25.36 3.95 -12.45
CA GLY A 112 26.68 3.90 -13.11
C GLY A 112 27.33 2.50 -13.14
N GLY A 113 26.54 1.44 -12.96
CA GLY A 113 27.04 0.06 -12.88
C GLY A 113 27.61 -0.36 -11.52
N ASN A 114 27.53 0.50 -10.50
CA ASN A 114 27.98 0.20 -9.15
C ASN A 114 26.79 0.17 -8.17
N THR A 115 26.87 -0.75 -7.20
CA THR A 115 25.93 -0.77 -6.07
C THR A 115 26.57 -0.09 -4.87
N TYR A 116 25.86 0.86 -4.28
CA TYR A 116 26.26 1.62 -3.11
C TYR A 116 25.41 1.19 -1.91
N ARG A 117 26.06 0.96 -0.77
CA ARG A 117 25.43 0.56 0.51
C ARG A 117 25.95 1.43 1.65
N GLY A 118 25.37 1.27 2.84
CA GLY A 118 25.74 2.02 4.04
C GLY A 118 24.60 2.94 4.52
N ALA A 119 24.86 3.71 5.58
CA ALA A 119 23.87 4.62 6.15
C ALA A 119 23.38 5.65 5.12
N GLY A 120 24.27 6.10 4.23
CA GLY A 120 23.94 6.99 3.12
C GLY A 120 22.86 6.47 2.20
N ALA A 121 22.85 5.17 1.91
CA ALA A 121 21.89 4.56 0.99
C ALA A 121 20.49 4.54 1.62
N SER A 122 20.42 4.26 2.92
CA SER A 122 19.18 4.34 3.69
C SER A 122 18.65 5.77 3.82
N TYR A 123 19.51 6.76 4.05
CA TYR A 123 19.09 8.16 4.05
C TYR A 123 18.61 8.62 2.68
N PHE A 124 19.30 8.23 1.61
CA PHE A 124 18.88 8.52 0.24
C PHE A 124 17.51 7.90 -0.07
N TYR A 125 17.30 6.64 0.31
CA TYR A 125 15.99 6.00 0.21
C TYR A 125 14.89 6.77 0.95
N GLN A 126 15.10 7.08 2.24
CA GLN A 126 14.12 7.81 3.05
C GLN A 126 13.80 9.19 2.46
N TRP A 127 14.83 9.87 1.94
CA TRP A 127 14.68 11.16 1.28
C TRP A 127 13.84 11.08 0.00
N VAL A 128 14.18 10.17 -0.91
CA VAL A 128 13.40 9.97 -2.15
C VAL A 128 11.98 9.50 -1.82
N ASN A 129 11.81 8.60 -0.86
CA ASN A 129 10.50 8.14 -0.38
C ASN A 129 9.65 9.34 0.09
N LYS A 130 10.21 10.21 0.93
CA LYS A 130 9.55 11.44 1.41
C LYS A 130 9.15 12.39 0.27
N LEU A 131 10.02 12.61 -0.71
CA LEU A 131 9.72 13.46 -1.86
C LEU A 131 8.62 12.85 -2.75
N THR A 132 8.69 11.54 -2.96
CA THR A 132 7.71 10.78 -3.75
C THR A 132 6.32 10.85 -3.13
N GLY A 133 6.21 10.62 -1.82
CA GLY A 133 4.93 10.71 -1.11
C GLY A 133 4.23 12.07 -1.32
N LYS A 134 4.99 13.18 -1.27
CA LYS A 134 4.44 14.51 -1.58
C LYS A 134 3.98 14.64 -3.03
N GLY A 135 4.74 14.07 -3.98
CA GLY A 135 4.40 14.11 -5.40
C GLY A 135 3.15 13.32 -5.75
N VAL A 136 2.92 12.16 -5.10
CA VAL A 136 1.78 11.27 -5.37
C VAL A 136 0.43 11.95 -5.20
N LEU A 137 0.26 12.75 -4.14
CA LEU A 137 -1.00 13.47 -3.88
C LEU A 137 -1.13 14.80 -4.62
N SER A 138 -0.03 15.30 -5.21
CA SER A 138 0.02 16.59 -5.91
C SER A 138 -0.38 16.49 -7.40
N GLN A 139 -0.78 15.30 -7.86
CA GLN A 139 -1.15 15.09 -9.26
C GLN A 139 -2.43 15.83 -9.65
N LYS A 140 -2.52 16.24 -10.91
CA LYS A 140 -3.72 16.88 -11.45
C LYS A 140 -4.88 15.88 -11.50
N ILE A 141 -5.93 16.16 -10.73
CA ILE A 141 -7.15 15.35 -10.68
C ILE A 141 -8.03 15.66 -11.91
N GLN A 142 -8.39 14.62 -12.67
CA GLN A 142 -9.36 14.72 -13.76
C GLN A 142 -10.75 14.26 -13.33
N SER A 143 -10.83 13.14 -12.60
CA SER A 143 -12.06 12.63 -12.01
C SER A 143 -11.75 11.77 -10.80
N VAL A 144 -12.72 11.63 -9.90
CA VAL A 144 -12.60 10.78 -8.72
C VAL A 144 -13.74 9.77 -8.74
N ARG A 145 -13.40 8.49 -8.72
CA ARG A 145 -14.36 7.41 -8.47
C ARG A 145 -14.25 7.00 -7.01
N LEU A 146 -15.34 7.13 -6.29
CA LEU A 146 -15.45 6.76 -4.89
C LEU A 146 -16.20 5.42 -4.76
N ALA A 147 -15.72 4.52 -3.91
CA ALA A 147 -16.32 3.22 -3.64
C ALA A 147 -16.37 2.94 -2.13
N ALA A 148 -17.46 2.32 -1.66
CA ALA A 148 -17.55 1.68 -0.36
C ALA A 148 -17.60 0.17 -0.62
N GLU A 149 -16.46 -0.49 -0.50
CA GLU A 149 -16.29 -1.90 -0.90
C GLU A 149 -17.22 -2.81 -0.07
N ASP A 150 -17.29 -2.59 1.25
CA ASP A 150 -18.13 -3.38 2.15
C ASP A 150 -19.64 -3.26 1.84
N LEU A 151 -20.04 -2.16 1.20
CA LEU A 151 -21.44 -1.89 0.82
C LEU A 151 -21.74 -2.29 -0.64
N GLY A 152 -20.73 -2.68 -1.42
CA GLY A 152 -20.87 -2.93 -2.85
C GLY A 152 -21.30 -1.68 -3.64
N GLN A 153 -20.94 -0.48 -3.17
CA GLN A 153 -21.34 0.78 -3.78
C GLN A 153 -20.14 1.48 -4.44
N ALA A 154 -20.37 2.07 -5.61
CA ALA A 154 -19.40 2.96 -6.24
C ALA A 154 -20.10 4.04 -7.06
N ARG A 155 -19.54 5.24 -7.07
CA ARG A 155 -19.98 6.35 -7.92
C ARG A 155 -18.83 7.23 -8.34
N VAL A 156 -19.00 7.97 -9.43
CA VAL A 156 -18.10 9.05 -9.81
C VAL A 156 -18.55 10.31 -9.09
N LEU A 157 -17.60 11.05 -8.51
CA LEU A 157 -17.87 12.33 -7.85
C LEU A 157 -18.11 13.42 -8.90
N ASN A 158 -19.00 14.35 -8.59
CA ASN A 158 -19.19 15.54 -9.42
C ASN A 158 -18.01 16.53 -9.25
N GLU A 159 -18.02 17.63 -10.00
CA GLU A 159 -16.91 18.59 -10.00
C GLU A 159 -16.65 19.24 -8.63
N SER A 160 -17.70 19.64 -7.89
CA SER A 160 -17.53 20.27 -6.58
C SER A 160 -17.03 19.29 -5.51
N GLU A 161 -17.49 18.03 -5.57
CA GLU A 161 -17.01 16.94 -4.72
C GLU A 161 -15.56 16.56 -5.04
N ALA A 162 -15.19 16.47 -6.32
CA ALA A 162 -13.82 16.21 -6.75
C ALA A 162 -12.87 17.35 -6.35
N GLU A 163 -13.34 18.60 -6.42
CA GLU A 163 -12.60 19.78 -5.96
C GLU A 163 -12.37 19.75 -4.43
N TYR A 164 -13.36 19.31 -3.65
CA TYR A 164 -13.17 19.08 -2.22
C TYR A 164 -12.09 18.02 -1.96
N ILE A 165 -12.11 16.89 -2.67
CA ILE A 165 -11.05 15.87 -2.57
C ILE A 165 -9.69 16.44 -2.94
N ARG A 166 -9.59 17.24 -4.01
CA ARG A 166 -8.35 17.90 -4.41
C ARG A 166 -7.76 18.75 -3.29
N LYS A 167 -8.61 19.54 -2.62
CA LYS A 167 -8.19 20.37 -1.49
C LYS A 167 -7.69 19.53 -0.32
N VAL A 168 -8.41 18.46 0.05
CA VAL A 168 -8.03 17.58 1.17
C VAL A 168 -6.71 16.84 0.88
N MET A 169 -6.55 16.30 -0.34
CA MET A 169 -5.30 15.63 -0.73
C MET A 169 -4.13 16.61 -0.76
N GLY A 170 -4.34 17.84 -1.25
CA GLY A 170 -3.31 18.89 -1.28
C GLY A 170 -2.87 19.40 0.10
N SER A 171 -3.70 19.22 1.13
CA SER A 171 -3.36 19.56 2.53
C SER A 171 -2.97 18.35 3.38
N ALA A 172 -2.88 17.15 2.78
CA ALA A 172 -2.56 15.94 3.51
C ALA A 172 -1.11 15.97 4.02
N VAL A 173 -0.89 15.51 5.24
CA VAL A 173 0.42 15.53 5.90
C VAL A 173 1.00 14.11 5.87
N PRO A 174 2.18 13.87 5.30
CA PRO A 174 2.79 12.55 5.30
C PRO A 174 3.03 12.03 6.71
N GLU A 175 2.63 10.79 6.98
CA GLU A 175 2.99 10.06 8.20
C GLU A 175 4.32 9.35 7.95
N LEU A 176 5.35 9.74 8.71
CA LEU A 176 6.72 9.25 8.53
C LEU A 176 7.07 8.06 9.44
N ASP A 177 6.26 7.80 10.47
CA ASP A 177 6.46 6.66 11.36
C ASP A 177 5.85 5.39 10.76
N SER A 178 6.65 4.32 10.78
CA SER A 178 6.21 2.97 10.43
C SER A 178 5.27 2.44 11.52
N ARG A 179 4.02 2.90 11.51
CA ARG A 179 3.03 2.38 12.45
C ARG A 179 2.68 0.93 12.11
N SER A 180 2.27 0.23 13.16
CA SER A 180 1.61 -1.06 13.12
C SER A 180 0.57 -1.11 12.00
N LYS A 181 0.46 -2.29 11.38
CA LYS A 181 -0.44 -2.55 10.25
C LYS A 181 -1.88 -2.13 10.61
N GLN A 182 -2.35 -1.03 10.03
CA GLN A 182 -3.73 -0.56 10.21
C GLN A 182 -4.64 -1.15 9.13
N TYR A 183 -5.89 -1.41 9.50
CA TYR A 183 -6.92 -1.95 8.62
C TYR A 183 -8.06 -0.93 8.47
N PRO A 184 -8.72 -0.89 7.30
CA PRO A 184 -9.78 0.09 7.07
C PRO A 184 -10.98 -0.13 7.99
N LEU A 185 -11.53 0.96 8.52
CA LEU A 185 -12.78 0.90 9.25
C LEU A 185 -13.96 0.60 8.31
N TYR A 186 -15.06 0.09 8.84
CA TYR A 186 -16.30 -0.11 8.10
C TYR A 186 -17.07 1.21 7.97
N PRO A 187 -17.62 1.55 6.79
CA PRO A 187 -17.34 0.92 5.51
C PRO A 187 -15.93 1.21 4.99
N ASN A 188 -15.30 0.24 4.34
CA ASN A 188 -14.02 0.39 3.65
C ASN A 188 -14.20 1.29 2.42
N TYR A 189 -13.94 2.58 2.62
CA TYR A 189 -13.97 3.58 1.56
C TYR A 189 -12.66 3.58 0.78
N ARG A 190 -12.78 3.61 -0.56
CA ARG A 190 -11.66 3.75 -1.48
C ARG A 190 -11.95 4.78 -2.55
N MET A 191 -10.93 5.53 -2.94
CA MET A 191 -11.01 6.49 -4.03
C MET A 191 -10.00 6.12 -5.11
N ARG A 192 -10.46 6.07 -6.36
CA ARG A 192 -9.60 6.06 -7.53
C ARG A 192 -9.59 7.46 -8.13
N ILE A 193 -8.46 8.15 -7.98
CA ILE A 193 -8.22 9.48 -8.51
C ILE A 193 -7.59 9.31 -9.89
N ASN A 194 -8.36 9.56 -10.95
CA ASN A 194 -7.83 9.52 -12.30
C ASN A 194 -7.03 10.80 -12.57
N SER A 195 -5.74 10.64 -12.88
CA SER A 195 -4.86 11.70 -13.37
C SER A 195 -4.53 11.47 -14.84
N ALA A 196 -3.75 12.38 -15.45
CA ALA A 196 -3.39 12.29 -16.86
C ALA A 196 -2.50 11.07 -17.19
N ASP A 197 -1.70 10.62 -16.24
CA ASP A 197 -0.70 9.58 -16.47
C ASP A 197 -1.21 8.20 -16.02
N LYS A 198 -1.50 8.05 -14.73
CA LYS A 198 -1.98 6.79 -14.13
C LYS A 198 -2.85 7.10 -12.91
N PRO A 199 -3.96 6.37 -12.72
CA PRO A 199 -4.83 6.59 -11.58
C PRO A 199 -4.12 6.28 -10.26
N VAL A 200 -4.38 7.12 -9.27
CA VAL A 200 -3.93 6.94 -7.88
C VAL A 200 -5.06 6.30 -7.09
N GLU A 201 -4.79 5.13 -6.50
CA GLU A 201 -5.72 4.49 -5.57
C GLU A 201 -5.47 5.01 -4.15
N VAL A 202 -6.52 5.36 -3.43
CA VAL A 202 -6.45 5.88 -2.06
C VAL A 202 -7.40 5.07 -1.21
N ALA A 203 -6.87 4.36 -0.21
CA ALA A 203 -7.67 3.66 0.80
C ALA A 203 -7.85 4.54 2.04
N ILE A 204 -9.08 4.66 2.53
CA ILE A 204 -9.37 5.37 3.78
C ILE A 204 -9.28 4.36 4.92
N LEU A 205 -8.23 4.47 5.74
CA LEU A 205 -7.99 3.52 6.81
C LEU A 205 -8.79 3.88 8.07
N THR A 206 -8.68 5.13 8.48
CA THR A 206 -9.41 5.71 9.61
C THR A 206 -9.94 7.08 9.22
N PRO A 207 -10.74 7.76 10.07
CA PRO A 207 -11.27 9.08 9.71
C PRO A 207 -10.20 10.13 9.37
N THR A 208 -8.97 9.95 9.86
CA THR A 208 -7.86 10.90 9.69
C THR A 208 -6.62 10.27 9.06
N LEU A 209 -6.68 9.03 8.58
CA LEU A 209 -5.54 8.34 7.96
C LEU A 209 -5.94 7.70 6.64
N ILE A 210 -5.18 8.01 5.59
CA ILE A 210 -5.31 7.39 4.28
C ILE A 210 -4.02 6.65 3.90
N ALA A 211 -4.14 5.65 3.06
CA ALA A 211 -3.02 4.90 2.49
C ALA A 211 -3.06 4.94 0.97
N VAL A 212 -1.90 5.12 0.36
CA VAL A 212 -1.73 5.22 -1.10
C VAL A 212 -0.63 4.23 -1.52
N PRO A 213 -1.00 3.08 -2.15
CA PRO A 213 -0.01 2.16 -2.68
C PRO A 213 0.77 2.80 -3.83
N PHE A 214 2.07 2.50 -3.90
CA PHE A 214 2.98 2.97 -4.94
C PHE A 214 3.99 1.87 -5.27
N GLY A 215 3.62 0.97 -6.19
CA GLY A 215 4.40 -0.25 -6.46
C GLY A 215 4.47 -1.15 -5.22
N ARG A 216 5.67 -1.27 -4.64
CA ARG A 216 5.92 -2.03 -3.41
C ARG A 216 5.85 -1.18 -2.14
N GLU A 217 5.81 0.14 -2.30
CA GLU A 217 5.67 1.08 -1.20
C GLU A 217 4.19 1.35 -0.90
N THR A 218 3.91 1.81 0.30
CA THR A 218 2.61 2.38 0.66
C THR A 218 2.86 3.64 1.45
N PHE A 219 2.38 4.77 0.93
CA PHE A 219 2.47 6.05 1.61
C PHE A 219 1.25 6.28 2.48
N PHE A 220 1.47 6.73 3.70
CA PHE A 220 0.43 7.05 4.66
C PHE A 220 0.33 8.56 4.84
N PHE A 221 -0.88 9.08 4.92
CA PHE A 221 -1.10 10.51 5.11
C PHE A 221 -2.21 10.78 6.11
N HIS A 222 -1.96 11.77 6.95
CA HIS A 222 -2.97 12.38 7.79
C HIS A 222 -3.81 13.39 7.01
N VAL A 223 -5.13 13.27 7.14
CA VAL A 223 -6.13 14.14 6.52
C VAL A 223 -7.09 14.67 7.56
N GLU A 224 -7.81 15.74 7.23
CA GLU A 224 -8.87 16.26 8.08
C GLU A 224 -10.00 15.23 8.24
N GLY A 225 -10.49 15.06 9.48
CA GLY A 225 -11.61 14.14 9.78
C GLY A 225 -12.92 14.50 9.06
N SER A 226 -13.03 15.74 8.56
CA SER A 226 -14.15 16.19 7.74
C SER A 226 -14.32 15.36 6.46
N LEU A 227 -13.23 14.77 5.95
CA LEU A 227 -13.28 13.86 4.80
C LEU A 227 -14.23 12.69 5.07
N PHE A 228 -14.04 11.99 6.20
CA PHE A 228 -14.85 10.82 6.52
C PHE A 228 -16.34 11.16 6.65
N SER A 229 -16.68 12.31 7.24
CA SER A 229 -18.06 12.79 7.31
C SER A 229 -18.67 13.03 5.93
N ARG A 230 -17.89 13.53 4.96
CA ARG A 230 -18.35 13.66 3.57
C ARG A 230 -18.53 12.32 2.89
N LEU A 231 -17.62 11.38 3.11
CA LEU A 231 -17.73 10.03 2.54
C LEU A 231 -19.01 9.32 3.00
N THR A 232 -19.36 9.42 4.28
CA THR A 232 -20.60 8.83 4.83
C THR A 232 -21.86 9.56 4.38
N GLU A 233 -21.80 10.87 4.13
CA GLU A 233 -22.89 11.62 3.50
C GLU A 233 -23.10 11.17 2.04
N TRP A 234 -22.01 10.97 1.31
CA TRP A 234 -22.00 10.63 -0.11
C TRP A 234 -22.36 9.19 -0.43
N MET A 235 -22.01 8.27 0.47
CA MET A 235 -22.27 6.84 0.34
C MET A 235 -22.64 6.28 1.72
N PRO A 236 -23.84 6.62 2.22
CA PRO A 236 -24.27 6.19 3.53
C PRO A 236 -24.35 4.66 3.61
N PRO A 237 -23.98 4.06 4.74
CA PRO A 237 -24.27 2.65 5.02
C PRO A 237 -25.78 2.45 4.91
N SER A 238 -26.22 1.89 3.79
CA SER A 238 -27.63 1.68 3.50
C SER A 238 -27.93 0.20 3.72
N ASN A 239 -29.01 -0.09 4.44
CA ASN A 239 -29.49 -1.45 4.69
C ASN A 239 -29.98 -2.07 3.36
N ARG A 240 -29.07 -2.58 2.54
CA ARG A 240 -29.41 -3.48 1.43
C ARG A 240 -29.17 -4.92 1.90
N LYS A 241 -30.05 -5.83 1.45
CA LYS A 241 -30.10 -7.28 1.75
C LYS A 241 -29.24 -7.71 2.94
N GLU A 242 -29.89 -7.97 4.08
CA GLU A 242 -29.26 -8.44 5.33
C GLU A 242 -28.17 -9.49 5.06
N ASP A 243 -26.93 -9.03 4.98
CA ASP A 243 -25.77 -9.89 5.07
C ASP A 243 -25.64 -10.26 6.54
N ARG A 244 -25.60 -11.57 6.82
CA ARG A 244 -25.61 -12.10 8.18
C ARG A 244 -24.37 -11.71 8.97
N PHE A 245 -23.29 -11.33 8.30
CA PHE A 245 -22.06 -10.86 8.94
C PHE A 245 -22.10 -9.35 9.23
N ASP A 246 -22.96 -8.56 8.59
CA ASP A 246 -22.98 -7.10 8.77
C ASP A 246 -23.19 -6.64 10.22
N PRO A 247 -24.04 -7.31 11.04
CA PRO A 247 -24.15 -6.98 12.46
C PRO A 247 -22.81 -7.10 13.22
N LEU A 248 -21.90 -7.98 12.79
CA LEU A 248 -20.62 -8.20 13.46
C LEU A 248 -19.68 -6.98 13.36
N PHE A 249 -19.85 -6.12 12.36
CA PHE A 249 -19.10 -4.84 12.29
C PHE A 249 -19.42 -3.90 13.46
N LYS A 250 -20.50 -4.14 14.20
CA LYS A 250 -20.88 -3.36 15.39
C LYS A 250 -20.40 -3.99 16.69
N SER A 251 -19.50 -4.97 16.63
CA SER A 251 -18.98 -5.63 17.83
C SER A 251 -18.26 -4.65 18.75
N THR A 252 -18.54 -4.71 20.04
CA THR A 252 -17.79 -3.96 21.06
C THR A 252 -16.58 -4.74 21.57
N GLN A 253 -16.60 -6.06 21.41
CA GLN A 253 -15.53 -6.95 21.83
C GLN A 253 -15.40 -8.15 20.89
N ILE A 254 -14.17 -8.64 20.71
CA ILE A 254 -13.89 -9.94 20.08
C ILE A 254 -13.04 -10.79 20.99
N ARG A 255 -13.39 -12.08 21.11
CA ARG A 255 -12.64 -13.04 21.91
C ARG A 255 -12.29 -14.29 21.11
N ILE A 256 -11.04 -14.73 21.22
CA ILE A 256 -10.56 -16.04 20.80
C ILE A 256 -10.65 -16.98 22.00
N THR A 257 -11.23 -18.16 21.80
CA THR A 257 -11.19 -19.26 22.77
C THR A 257 -10.42 -20.45 22.20
N ALA A 258 -9.30 -20.79 22.84
CA ALA A 258 -8.36 -21.86 22.47
C ALA A 258 -8.88 -23.26 22.83
N ASN A 259 -10.04 -23.64 22.31
CA ASN A 259 -10.74 -24.89 22.64
C ASN A 259 -10.71 -25.94 21.51
N GLY A 260 -9.65 -25.92 20.70
CA GLY A 260 -9.49 -26.82 19.57
C GLY A 260 -8.03 -27.24 19.33
N ALA A 261 -7.77 -27.77 18.14
CA ALA A 261 -6.50 -28.40 17.77
C ALA A 261 -5.38 -27.41 17.44
N MET A 262 -5.70 -26.15 17.12
CA MET A 262 -4.70 -25.14 16.80
C MET A 262 -4.13 -24.54 18.09
N ASN A 263 -2.82 -24.41 18.18
CA ASN A 263 -2.15 -23.78 19.33
C ASN A 263 -2.29 -22.23 19.26
N VAL A 264 -3.47 -21.75 19.62
CA VAL A 264 -3.76 -20.31 19.80
C VAL A 264 -3.86 -19.98 21.29
N GLN A 265 -3.74 -18.70 21.63
CA GLN A 265 -3.93 -18.25 23.01
C GLN A 265 -5.31 -17.60 23.17
N ASP A 266 -5.96 -17.86 24.30
CA ASP A 266 -7.14 -17.08 24.70
C ASP A 266 -6.77 -15.59 24.67
N THR A 267 -7.52 -14.84 23.87
CA THR A 267 -7.24 -13.42 23.62
C THR A 267 -8.58 -12.70 23.60
N GLU A 268 -8.63 -11.55 24.25
CA GLU A 268 -9.82 -10.71 24.32
C GLU A 268 -9.42 -9.31 23.88
N LEU A 269 -10.22 -8.74 22.98
CA LEU A 269 -9.97 -7.47 22.33
C LEU A 269 -11.16 -6.54 22.60
N ASP A 270 -10.91 -5.43 23.28
CA ASP A 270 -11.88 -4.33 23.36
C ASP A 270 -11.81 -3.52 22.06
N VAL A 271 -12.86 -3.65 21.24
CA VAL A 271 -12.95 -3.02 19.91
C VAL A 271 -13.13 -1.51 20.03
N THR A 272 -13.57 -1.02 21.19
CA THR A 272 -13.85 0.39 21.43
C THR A 272 -12.63 1.19 21.89
N GLN A 273 -11.52 0.51 22.22
CA GLN A 273 -10.35 1.14 22.82
C GLN A 273 -9.60 2.06 21.85
N THR A 274 -9.23 1.57 20.66
CA THR A 274 -8.62 2.40 19.61
C THR A 274 -9.07 2.00 18.20
N THR A 275 -8.73 2.83 17.21
CA THR A 275 -9.00 2.53 15.79
C THR A 275 -8.23 1.32 15.27
N ILE A 276 -7.15 0.88 15.94
CA ILE A 276 -6.39 -0.32 15.57
C ILE A 276 -7.21 -1.56 15.89
N GLU A 277 -7.69 -1.69 17.13
CA GLU A 277 -8.55 -2.80 17.55
C GLU A 277 -9.85 -2.81 16.75
N GLN A 278 -10.42 -1.63 16.49
CA GLN A 278 -11.59 -1.49 15.62
C GLN A 278 -11.31 -1.97 14.19
N GLY A 279 -10.18 -1.58 13.60
CA GLY A 279 -9.77 -2.02 12.26
C GLY A 279 -9.57 -3.53 12.18
N ILE A 280 -8.98 -4.14 13.20
CA ILE A 280 -8.81 -5.60 13.30
C ILE A 280 -10.17 -6.30 13.39
N ALA A 281 -11.08 -5.79 14.22
CA ALA A 281 -12.42 -6.33 14.32
C ALA A 281 -13.14 -6.33 12.97
N HIS A 282 -13.13 -5.18 12.28
CA HIS A 282 -13.71 -5.06 10.96
C HIS A 282 -13.01 -5.95 9.92
N GLN A 283 -11.68 -6.10 9.99
CA GLN A 283 -10.95 -6.99 9.09
C GLN A 283 -11.30 -8.47 9.32
N SER A 284 -11.50 -8.89 10.57
CA SER A 284 -11.98 -10.23 10.92
C SER A 284 -13.35 -10.50 10.28
N VAL A 285 -14.29 -9.54 10.39
CA VAL A 285 -15.59 -9.64 9.71
C VAL A 285 -15.44 -9.76 8.19
N ARG A 286 -14.53 -9.01 7.57
CA ARG A 286 -14.26 -9.13 6.12
C ARG A 286 -13.70 -10.50 5.72
N LEU A 287 -12.83 -11.09 6.53
CA LEU A 287 -12.32 -12.44 6.29
C LEU A 287 -13.46 -13.47 6.33
N LEU A 288 -14.38 -13.34 7.29
CA LEU A 288 -15.58 -14.18 7.38
C LEU A 288 -16.49 -14.02 6.16
N LYS A 289 -16.69 -12.79 5.67
CA LYS A 289 -17.51 -12.51 4.48
C LYS A 289 -16.97 -13.13 3.18
N ASN A 290 -15.70 -13.52 3.14
CA ASN A 290 -15.11 -14.23 1.99
C ASN A 290 -15.45 -15.74 1.97
N GLY A 291 -16.16 -16.25 2.98
CA GLY A 291 -16.59 -17.64 3.02
C GLY A 291 -17.81 -17.92 2.13
N ASP A 292 -17.75 -18.98 1.34
CA ASP A 292 -18.89 -19.40 0.52
C ASP A 292 -19.84 -20.29 1.36
N PRO A 293 -21.14 -19.97 1.44
CA PRO A 293 -22.09 -20.77 2.21
C PRO A 293 -22.30 -22.16 1.59
N LEU A 294 -22.38 -23.17 2.45
CA LEU A 294 -22.66 -24.56 2.08
C LEU A 294 -24.13 -24.91 2.36
N ASN A 295 -24.79 -25.49 1.37
CA ASN A 295 -26.17 -25.97 1.50
C ASN A 295 -26.30 -27.23 2.36
N VAL A 296 -25.20 -27.96 2.59
CA VAL A 296 -25.17 -29.19 3.37
C VAL A 296 -23.93 -29.17 4.27
N PRO A 297 -24.04 -29.57 5.55
CA PRO A 297 -22.87 -29.70 6.43
C PRO A 297 -21.78 -30.61 5.81
N PRO A 298 -20.50 -30.28 5.98
CA PRO A 298 -19.41 -31.12 5.53
C PRO A 298 -19.46 -32.48 6.25
N LYS A 299 -19.28 -33.58 5.51
CA LYS A 299 -19.24 -34.94 6.09
C LYS A 299 -18.07 -35.11 7.05
N ASN A 300 -16.93 -34.48 6.73
CA ASN A 300 -15.69 -34.52 7.50
C ASN A 300 -15.13 -33.09 7.60
N PRO A 301 -15.59 -32.26 8.56
CA PRO A 301 -15.07 -30.90 8.74
C PRO A 301 -13.62 -30.86 9.24
N GLY A 302 -13.10 -31.99 9.74
CA GLY A 302 -11.83 -32.04 10.49
C GLY A 302 -12.02 -31.63 11.95
N SER A 303 -10.92 -31.54 12.69
CA SER A 303 -10.95 -31.11 14.09
C SER A 303 -11.15 -29.59 14.17
N LYS A 304 -12.04 -29.16 15.08
CA LYS A 304 -12.20 -27.73 15.42
C LYS A 304 -10.85 -27.14 15.80
N GLN A 305 -10.50 -25.98 15.23
CA GLN A 305 -9.24 -25.29 15.46
C GLN A 305 -9.30 -24.42 16.71
N TYR A 306 -10.28 -23.52 16.77
CA TYR A 306 -10.62 -22.66 17.91
C TYR A 306 -11.95 -21.94 17.62
N GLU A 307 -12.38 -21.04 18.49
CA GLU A 307 -13.61 -20.25 18.30
C GLU A 307 -13.39 -18.75 18.38
N LEU A 308 -14.15 -18.02 17.57
CA LEU A 308 -14.29 -16.57 17.64
C LEU A 308 -15.65 -16.21 18.25
N HIS A 309 -15.64 -15.22 19.13
CA HIS A 309 -16.83 -14.72 19.82
C HIS A 309 -16.90 -13.21 19.61
N PHE A 310 -17.94 -12.74 18.91
CA PHE A 310 -18.20 -11.32 18.69
C PHE A 310 -19.33 -10.88 19.64
N PHE A 311 -19.10 -9.80 20.39
CA PHE A 311 -20.08 -9.25 21.31
C PHE A 311 -20.80 -8.08 20.63
N VAL A 312 -22.06 -8.28 20.26
CA VAL A 312 -22.89 -7.30 19.53
C VAL A 312 -24.17 -7.07 20.31
N ASN A 313 -24.42 -5.83 20.75
CA ASN A 313 -25.62 -5.45 21.51
C ASN A 313 -25.94 -6.43 22.66
N ASP A 314 -24.96 -6.73 23.51
CA ASP A 314 -25.05 -7.66 24.65
C ASP A 314 -25.32 -9.14 24.27
N THR A 315 -25.27 -9.49 22.98
CA THR A 315 -25.36 -10.88 22.50
C THR A 315 -24.00 -11.39 22.04
N VAL A 316 -23.71 -12.65 22.31
CA VAL A 316 -22.48 -13.31 21.84
C VAL A 316 -22.76 -14.10 20.57
N GLN A 317 -22.12 -13.69 19.48
CA GLN A 317 -22.14 -14.35 18.19
C GLN A 317 -20.92 -15.27 18.09
N ARG A 318 -21.14 -16.58 18.07
CA ARG A 318 -20.07 -17.59 18.11
C ARG A 318 -19.81 -18.18 16.73
N ILE A 319 -18.54 -18.24 16.35
CA ILE A 319 -18.05 -18.83 15.10
C ILE A 319 -17.06 -19.94 15.43
N GLU A 320 -17.34 -21.14 14.94
CA GLU A 320 -16.45 -22.29 15.10
C GLU A 320 -15.58 -22.44 13.86
N LEU A 321 -14.26 -22.44 14.03
CA LEU A 321 -13.31 -22.52 12.94
C LEU A 321 -12.76 -23.94 12.79
N TYR A 322 -12.65 -24.39 11.55
CA TYR A 322 -12.10 -25.68 11.12
C TYR A 322 -11.05 -25.43 10.02
N PRO A 323 -10.21 -26.42 9.64
CA PRO A 323 -9.12 -26.19 8.67
C PRO A 323 -9.54 -25.59 7.32
N ARG A 324 -10.73 -25.97 6.83
CA ARG A 324 -11.27 -25.54 5.52
C ARG A 324 -12.70 -25.00 5.59
N TYR A 325 -13.25 -24.92 6.80
CA TYR A 325 -14.64 -24.60 7.01
C TYR A 325 -14.79 -23.70 8.24
N PHE A 326 -15.90 -22.99 8.31
CA PHE A 326 -16.35 -22.44 9.57
C PHE A 326 -17.86 -22.57 9.69
N LYS A 327 -18.34 -22.51 10.93
CA LYS A 327 -19.75 -22.58 11.25
C LYS A 327 -20.18 -21.30 11.96
N TYR A 328 -21.20 -20.63 11.41
CA TYR A 328 -21.82 -19.45 12.00
C TYR A 328 -23.35 -19.57 11.91
N ASP A 329 -24.04 -19.42 13.03
CA ASP A 329 -25.51 -19.50 13.14
C ASP A 329 -26.12 -20.71 12.38
N GLN A 330 -25.65 -21.90 12.76
CA GLN A 330 -25.98 -23.21 12.15
C GLN A 330 -25.65 -23.39 10.67
N THR A 331 -25.09 -22.37 10.02
CA THR A 331 -24.73 -22.39 8.61
C THR A 331 -23.24 -22.69 8.48
N TRP A 332 -22.89 -23.57 7.55
CA TRP A 332 -21.52 -23.91 7.24
C TRP A 332 -21.02 -23.10 6.06
N TYR A 333 -19.76 -22.73 6.09
CA TYR A 333 -19.09 -21.99 5.04
C TYR A 333 -17.78 -22.68 4.69
N ILE A 334 -17.37 -22.64 3.43
CA ILE A 334 -16.05 -23.09 2.97
C ILE A 334 -15.14 -21.88 2.82
N HIS A 335 -13.95 -21.98 3.39
CA HIS A 335 -12.88 -21.00 3.25
C HIS A 335 -11.56 -21.69 3.61
N ASP A 336 -10.62 -21.71 2.68
CA ASP A 336 -9.30 -22.28 2.93
C ASP A 336 -8.48 -21.30 3.80
N GLU A 337 -7.77 -21.80 4.81
CA GLU A 337 -6.86 -21.02 5.67
C GLU A 337 -7.49 -19.92 6.55
N LEU A 338 -8.82 -19.87 6.69
CA LEU A 338 -9.48 -18.81 7.50
C LEU A 338 -8.95 -18.78 8.95
N ALA A 339 -8.85 -19.94 9.60
CA ALA A 339 -8.35 -20.04 10.97
C ALA A 339 -6.91 -19.52 11.11
N GLU A 340 -6.05 -19.74 10.12
CA GLU A 340 -4.70 -19.20 10.14
C GLU A 340 -4.67 -17.70 9.91
N ASN A 341 -5.49 -17.20 8.99
CA ASN A 341 -5.54 -15.79 8.63
C ASN A 341 -6.11 -14.92 9.76
N GLU A 342 -7.17 -15.42 10.42
CA GLU A 342 -7.69 -14.84 11.64
C GLU A 342 -6.61 -14.82 12.73
N TRP A 343 -5.96 -15.95 13.03
CA TRP A 343 -4.92 -15.95 14.06
C TRP A 343 -3.76 -14.99 13.76
N LYS A 344 -3.28 -14.95 12.52
CA LYS A 344 -2.24 -14.00 12.07
C LYS A 344 -2.68 -12.54 12.27
N LEU A 345 -3.96 -12.24 12.07
CA LEU A 345 -4.53 -10.91 12.30
C LEU A 345 -4.38 -10.52 13.78
N PHE A 346 -4.78 -11.37 14.73
CA PHE A 346 -4.64 -11.07 16.17
C PHE A 346 -3.18 -11.06 16.66
N GLN A 347 -2.29 -11.83 16.04
CA GLN A 347 -0.86 -11.78 16.36
C GLN A 347 -0.21 -10.43 16.00
N SER A 348 -0.78 -9.70 15.04
CA SER A 348 -0.25 -8.39 14.62
C SER A 348 -0.36 -7.29 15.68
N LEU A 349 -1.19 -7.48 16.72
CA LEU A 349 -1.28 -6.58 17.88
C LEU A 349 -0.13 -6.72 18.89
N ARG A 350 0.63 -7.81 18.80
CA ARG A 350 1.63 -8.18 19.81
C ARG A 350 3.07 -7.86 19.38
N LYS A 351 3.25 -7.21 18.23
CA LYS A 351 4.52 -6.74 17.68
C LYS A 351 4.46 -5.24 17.54
#